data_AF-A0A6F8XY49-F1
#
_entry.id   AF-A0A6F8XY49-F1
#
_cell.length_a   1.000
_cell.length_b   1.000
_cell.length_c   1.000
_cell.angle_alpha   90.00
_cell.angle_beta   90.00
_cell.angle_gamma   90.00
#
_symmetry.space_group_name_H-M   'P 1'
#
loop_
_entity.id
_entity.type
_entity.pdbx_description
1 polymer ?
#
loop_
_entity_poly.entity_id
_entity_poly.type
_entity_poly.pdbx_seq_one_letter_code
_entity_poly.pdbx_strand_id
1 'polypeptide(L)'
;MNTLDGRLGFESVEILDLADWREQVARMYLSGLDLGEFRVARDRLFAEHTQSPIPPGERATFAGLRYFPENPTAVVEAPLEAAEGTLEIDTGGPDGVMRYRRVARAITPWGPLTLFWIEAYGGGIFLPFRDGTYGSMTYGAGRYLADTVKGTFGRGVVLLPGDRVRLDFNYAYNPSCAYDDRWACPLAPDENRLTAPIEAGELTYH
;
A
#
# COMPACT_ATOMS: atom_id res chain seq x y z
N MET A 1 -8.88 -48.77 -11.50
CA MET A 1 -7.57 -48.14 -11.21
C MET A 1 -7.54 -46.81 -11.93
N ASN A 2 -7.91 -45.73 -11.25
CA ASN A 2 -7.75 -44.37 -11.77
C ASN A 2 -6.95 -43.63 -10.70
N THR A 3 -5.64 -43.53 -10.91
CA THR A 3 -4.75 -42.68 -10.12
C THR A 3 -5.21 -41.24 -10.32
N LEU A 4 -5.90 -40.70 -9.31
CA LEU A 4 -6.06 -39.26 -9.14
C LEU A 4 -4.65 -38.72 -8.91
N ASP A 5 -4.07 -38.13 -9.95
CA ASP A 5 -2.81 -37.40 -9.87
C ASP A 5 -2.99 -36.31 -8.81
N GLY A 6 -2.33 -36.46 -7.65
CA GLY A 6 -2.54 -35.68 -6.43
C GLY A 6 -2.06 -34.23 -6.50
N ARG A 7 -2.26 -33.57 -7.64
CA ARG A 7 -1.90 -32.17 -7.88
C ARG A 7 -3.04 -31.25 -7.47
N LEU A 8 -2.67 -30.14 -6.82
CA LEU A 8 -3.61 -29.07 -6.49
C LEU A 8 -4.24 -28.47 -7.75
N GLY A 9 -5.49 -28.05 -7.65
CA GLY A 9 -6.15 -27.27 -8.70
C GLY A 9 -5.56 -25.85 -8.82
N PHE A 10 -5.74 -25.22 -9.98
CA PHE A 10 -5.20 -23.88 -10.28
C PHE A 10 -5.59 -22.82 -9.23
N GLU A 11 -6.87 -22.73 -8.87
CA GLU A 11 -7.35 -21.76 -7.86
C GLU A 11 -6.69 -21.97 -6.49
N SER A 12 -6.46 -23.22 -6.10
CA SER A 12 -5.78 -23.52 -4.83
C SER A 12 -4.33 -23.06 -4.85
N VAL A 13 -3.63 -23.25 -5.96
CA VAL A 13 -2.27 -22.75 -6.13
C VAL A 13 -2.24 -21.23 -6.08
N GLU A 14 -3.20 -20.56 -6.75
CA GLU A 14 -3.27 -19.09 -6.76
C GLU A 14 -3.51 -18.51 -5.35
N ILE A 15 -4.40 -19.12 -4.57
CA ILE A 15 -4.66 -18.70 -3.18
C ILE A 15 -3.43 -18.90 -2.29
N LEU A 16 -2.71 -20.01 -2.45
CA LEU A 16 -1.50 -20.29 -1.67
C LEU A 16 -0.36 -19.34 -2.05
N ASP A 17 -0.17 -19.07 -3.34
CA ASP A 17 0.78 -18.07 -3.82
C ASP A 17 0.43 -16.68 -3.29
N LEU A 18 -0.86 -16.31 -3.22
CA LEU A 18 -1.29 -15.03 -2.64
C LEU A 18 -0.99 -14.96 -1.14
N ALA A 19 -1.14 -16.07 -0.41
CA ALA A 19 -0.74 -16.14 0.99
C ALA A 19 0.77 -15.95 1.15
N ASP A 20 1.58 -16.63 0.33
CA ASP A 20 3.05 -16.49 0.33
C ASP A 20 3.48 -15.05 0.01
N TRP A 21 2.89 -14.43 -1.01
CA TRP A 21 3.11 -13.01 -1.33
C TRP A 21 2.90 -12.11 -0.10
N ARG A 22 1.78 -12.30 0.61
CA ARG A 22 1.45 -11.49 1.81
C ARG A 22 2.43 -11.76 2.94
N GLU A 23 2.90 -13.00 3.12
CA GLU A 23 3.94 -13.33 4.09
C GLU A 23 5.25 -12.61 3.73
N GLN A 24 5.69 -12.67 2.47
CA GLN A 24 6.93 -12.04 2.03
C GLN A 24 6.86 -10.51 2.17
N VAL A 25 5.72 -9.89 1.84
CA VAL A 25 5.49 -8.46 2.11
C VAL A 25 5.61 -8.17 3.61
N ALA A 26 4.94 -8.93 4.46
CA ALA A 26 5.00 -8.72 5.91
C ALA A 26 6.42 -8.87 6.47
N ARG A 27 7.15 -9.91 6.03
CA ARG A 27 8.55 -10.14 6.41
C ARG A 27 9.44 -8.99 5.97
N MET A 28 9.27 -8.47 4.76
CA MET A 28 10.03 -7.34 4.25
C MET A 28 9.76 -6.06 5.06
N TYR A 29 8.49 -5.77 5.36
CA TYR A 29 8.10 -4.60 6.14
C TYR A 29 8.58 -4.66 7.60
N LEU A 30 8.56 -5.85 8.22
CA LEU A 30 9.03 -6.08 9.59
C LEU A 30 10.55 -6.34 9.69
N SER A 31 11.27 -6.35 8.57
CA SER A 31 12.72 -6.59 8.54
C SER A 31 13.52 -5.46 9.19
N GLY A 32 14.84 -5.66 9.36
CA GLY A 32 15.79 -4.62 9.78
C GLY A 32 16.42 -3.82 8.64
N LEU A 33 15.94 -3.97 7.39
CA LEU A 33 16.54 -3.34 6.21
C LEU A 33 16.51 -1.81 6.29
N ASP A 34 17.53 -1.15 5.75
CA ASP A 34 17.43 0.29 5.48
C ASP A 34 16.50 0.59 4.28
N LEU A 35 16.30 1.87 3.94
CA LEU A 35 15.40 2.25 2.85
C LEU A 35 15.89 1.73 1.48
N GLY A 36 17.19 1.75 1.22
CA GLY A 36 17.77 1.28 -0.05
C GLY A 36 17.63 -0.24 -0.18
N GLU A 37 17.98 -0.97 0.87
CA GLU A 37 17.82 -2.41 0.95
C GLU A 37 16.35 -2.84 0.84
N PHE A 38 15.43 -2.10 1.47
CA PHE A 38 13.99 -2.33 1.34
C PHE A 38 13.51 -2.17 -0.11
N ARG A 39 13.95 -1.13 -0.81
CA ARG A 39 13.60 -0.90 -2.23
C ARG A 39 14.12 -2.04 -3.11
N VAL A 40 15.35 -2.50 -2.90
CA VAL A 40 15.91 -3.67 -3.60
C VAL A 40 15.11 -4.94 -3.33
N ALA A 41 14.73 -5.21 -2.08
CA ALA A 41 13.93 -6.37 -1.71
C ALA A 41 12.54 -6.32 -2.37
N ARG A 42 11.93 -5.14 -2.41
CA ARG A 42 10.63 -4.90 -3.04
C ARG A 42 10.69 -5.09 -4.54
N ASP A 43 11.70 -4.53 -5.21
CA ASP A 43 11.92 -4.71 -6.64
C ASP A 43 12.11 -6.19 -7.00
N ARG A 44 12.88 -6.93 -6.20
CA ARG A 44 13.03 -8.37 -6.37
C ARG A 44 11.70 -9.10 -6.26
N LEU A 45 10.92 -8.82 -5.22
CA LEU A 45 9.62 -9.45 -5.02
C LEU A 45 8.68 -9.18 -6.21
N PHE A 46 8.68 -7.95 -6.74
CA PHE A 46 7.91 -7.57 -7.93
C PHE A 46 8.42 -8.24 -9.21
N ALA A 47 9.71 -8.49 -9.34
CA ALA A 47 10.29 -9.15 -10.51
C ALA A 47 10.01 -10.67 -10.52
N GLU A 48 10.12 -11.31 -9.36
CA GLU A 48 10.25 -12.78 -9.28
C GLU A 48 8.95 -13.50 -8.88
N HIS A 49 8.06 -12.87 -8.12
CA HIS A 49 6.92 -13.56 -7.54
C HIS A 49 5.72 -13.67 -8.52
N THR A 50 5.03 -14.81 -8.51
CA THR A 50 3.91 -15.11 -9.40
C THR A 50 2.74 -14.13 -9.23
N GLN A 51 2.47 -13.74 -7.99
CA GLN A 51 1.46 -12.74 -7.59
C GLN A 51 1.88 -11.27 -7.78
N SER A 52 3.03 -11.01 -8.40
CA SER A 52 3.45 -9.64 -8.71
C SER A 52 2.35 -8.87 -9.46
N PRO A 53 2.11 -7.59 -9.10
CA PRO A 53 1.18 -6.75 -9.82
C PRO A 53 1.72 -6.32 -11.20
N ILE A 54 3.01 -6.52 -11.48
CA ILE A 54 3.59 -6.26 -12.81
C ILE A 54 2.93 -7.19 -13.84
N PRO A 55 2.41 -6.65 -14.96
CA PRO A 55 1.78 -7.45 -16.01
C PRO A 55 2.72 -8.56 -16.51
N PRO A 56 2.24 -9.79 -16.75
CA PRO A 56 3.09 -10.89 -17.21
C PRO A 56 3.92 -10.56 -18.45
N GLY A 57 3.40 -9.74 -19.37
CA GLY A 57 4.10 -9.29 -20.58
C GLY A 57 5.26 -8.32 -20.34
N GLU A 58 5.30 -7.65 -19.18
CA GLU A 58 6.33 -6.67 -18.84
C GLU A 58 7.40 -7.23 -17.89
N ARG A 59 7.09 -8.30 -17.16
CA ARG A 59 7.99 -8.90 -16.14
C ARG A 59 9.39 -9.21 -16.67
N ALA A 60 9.50 -9.68 -17.92
CA ALA A 60 10.80 -10.06 -18.51
C ALA A 60 11.76 -8.87 -18.67
N THR A 61 11.23 -7.65 -18.78
CA THR A 61 12.00 -6.41 -18.96
C THR A 61 11.91 -5.49 -17.75
N PHE A 62 11.25 -5.92 -16.67
CA PHE A 62 11.09 -5.13 -15.47
C PHE A 62 12.45 -4.93 -14.77
N ALA A 63 12.88 -3.68 -14.67
CA ALA A 63 14.19 -3.31 -14.14
C ALA A 63 14.15 -2.76 -12.71
N GLY A 64 12.99 -2.83 -12.05
CA GLY A 64 12.73 -2.25 -10.73
C GLY A 64 11.70 -1.11 -10.78
N LEU A 65 11.18 -0.77 -9.61
CA LEU A 65 10.26 0.33 -9.43
C LEU A 65 11.00 1.68 -9.47
N ARG A 66 10.25 2.73 -9.80
CA ARG A 66 10.77 4.11 -9.79
C ARG A 66 10.45 4.76 -8.46
N TYR A 67 11.44 5.43 -7.88
CA TYR A 67 11.31 6.10 -6.58
C TYR A 67 11.82 7.53 -6.66
N PHE A 68 11.25 8.41 -5.84
CA PHE A 68 11.95 9.63 -5.44
C PHE A 68 13.25 9.28 -4.68
N PRO A 69 14.25 10.17 -4.72
CA PRO A 69 15.34 10.14 -3.74
C PRO A 69 14.80 10.09 -2.31
N GLU A 70 15.58 9.56 -1.37
CA GLU A 70 15.22 9.66 0.05
C GLU A 70 15.01 11.12 0.44
N ASN A 71 13.90 11.38 1.12
CA ASN A 71 13.51 12.70 1.55
C ASN A 71 13.25 12.71 3.06
N PRO A 72 14.22 13.17 3.88
CA PRO A 72 14.07 13.26 5.32
C PRO A 72 12.97 14.25 5.77
N THR A 73 12.64 15.25 4.94
CA THR A 73 11.59 16.23 5.24
C THR A 73 10.19 15.65 5.05
N ALA A 74 10.08 14.49 4.37
CA ALA A 74 8.85 13.74 4.21
C ALA A 74 8.62 12.73 5.35
N VAL A 75 9.37 12.86 6.46
CA VAL A 75 9.18 12.08 7.69
C VAL A 75 8.70 13.02 8.79
N VAL A 76 7.53 12.72 9.36
CA VAL A 76 6.90 13.58 10.37
C VAL A 76 6.31 12.79 11.52
N GLU A 77 6.42 13.35 12.72
CA GLU A 77 5.61 12.94 13.87
C GLU A 77 4.44 13.91 14.01
N ALA A 78 3.21 13.39 13.95
CA ALA A 78 1.99 14.17 13.98
C ALA A 78 1.13 13.77 15.19
N PRO A 79 0.46 14.71 15.87
CA PRO A 79 -0.57 14.37 16.83
C PRO A 79 -1.78 13.75 16.12
N LEU A 80 -2.47 12.86 16.82
CA LEU A 80 -3.70 12.23 16.39
C LEU A 80 -4.88 12.92 17.08
N GLU A 81 -5.83 13.40 16.27
CA GLU A 81 -7.13 13.88 16.75
C GLU A 81 -8.19 12.80 16.55
N ALA A 82 -9.23 12.82 17.37
CA ALA A 82 -10.36 11.90 17.22
C ALA A 82 -11.03 12.09 15.85
N ALA A 83 -11.38 10.97 15.22
CA ALA A 83 -12.18 10.94 14.01
C ALA A 83 -13.24 9.85 14.16
N GLU A 84 -14.48 10.14 13.75
CA GLU A 84 -15.60 9.23 13.97
C GLU A 84 -16.37 8.97 12.66
N GLY A 85 -17.22 7.95 12.70
CA GLY A 85 -18.07 7.56 11.59
C GLY A 85 -17.39 6.61 10.60
N THR A 86 -18.16 6.25 9.57
CA THR A 86 -17.77 5.26 8.57
C THR A 86 -17.65 5.88 7.19
N LEU A 87 -16.91 5.21 6.32
CA LEU A 87 -16.72 5.54 4.93
C LEU A 87 -16.90 4.27 4.11
N GLU A 88 -17.59 4.39 2.98
CA GLU A 88 -17.67 3.34 1.97
C GLU A 88 -16.86 3.79 0.76
N ILE A 89 -16.00 2.91 0.24
CA ILE A 89 -15.26 3.14 -1.00
C ILE A 89 -15.60 1.99 -1.93
N ASP A 90 -16.23 2.32 -3.05
CA ASP A 90 -16.42 1.38 -4.15
C ASP A 90 -15.10 1.18 -4.89
N THR A 91 -14.63 -0.06 -4.95
CA THR A 91 -13.41 -0.42 -5.67
C THR A 91 -13.65 -0.57 -7.17
N GLY A 92 -14.91 -0.76 -7.60
CA GLY A 92 -15.27 -1.05 -8.98
C GLY A 92 -14.91 -2.46 -9.45
N GLY A 93 -14.51 -3.35 -8.53
CA GLY A 93 -14.10 -4.73 -8.84
C GLY A 93 -14.76 -5.80 -7.96
N PRO A 94 -14.19 -7.02 -7.92
CA PRO A 94 -14.77 -8.16 -7.20
C PRO A 94 -14.96 -7.94 -5.70
N ASP A 95 -14.12 -7.09 -5.10
CA ASP A 95 -14.22 -6.71 -3.69
C ASP A 95 -15.44 -5.79 -3.41
N GLY A 96 -16.03 -5.21 -4.45
CA GLY A 96 -17.21 -4.35 -4.37
C GLY A 96 -16.97 -3.11 -3.49
N VAL A 97 -17.94 -2.84 -2.62
CA VAL A 97 -17.92 -1.71 -1.69
C VAL A 97 -17.24 -2.11 -0.38
N MET A 98 -16.08 -1.51 -0.14
CA MET A 98 -15.31 -1.68 1.09
C MET A 98 -15.78 -0.70 2.16
N ARG A 99 -15.97 -1.18 3.39
CA ARG A 99 -16.31 -0.36 4.55
C ARG A 99 -15.09 -0.06 5.41
N TYR A 100 -15.03 1.17 5.87
CA TYR A 100 -13.97 1.68 6.72
C TYR A 100 -14.56 2.45 7.90
N ARG A 101 -13.92 2.35 9.05
CA ARG A 101 -14.16 3.23 10.20
C ARG A 101 -13.04 4.25 10.30
N ARG A 102 -13.36 5.51 10.54
CA ARG A 102 -12.35 6.51 10.87
C ARG A 102 -11.81 6.21 12.26
N VAL A 103 -10.49 6.15 12.41
CA VAL A 103 -9.84 5.86 13.69
C VAL A 103 -9.37 7.16 14.33
N ALA A 104 -8.59 7.92 13.57
CA ALA A 104 -8.01 9.17 14.02
C ALA A 104 -7.53 9.99 12.82
N ARG A 105 -7.33 11.28 13.04
CA ARG A 105 -6.78 12.21 12.04
C ARG A 105 -5.37 12.63 12.47
N ALA A 106 -4.38 12.27 11.67
CA ALA A 106 -3.01 12.75 11.84
C ALA A 106 -2.91 14.19 11.33
N ILE A 107 -2.50 15.12 12.20
CA ILE A 107 -2.38 16.54 11.84
C ILE A 107 -0.96 16.80 11.33
N THR A 108 -0.78 16.68 10.01
CA THR A 108 0.54 16.83 9.37
C THR A 108 0.77 18.28 8.91
N PRO A 109 2.03 18.68 8.65
CA PRO A 109 2.36 19.99 8.09
C PRO A 109 1.74 20.27 6.70
N TRP A 110 1.38 19.23 5.96
CA TRP A 110 0.78 19.34 4.62
C TRP A 110 -0.74 19.39 4.64
N GLY A 111 -1.32 19.27 5.84
CA GLY A 111 -2.72 19.08 6.04
C GLY A 111 -3.01 17.74 6.72
N PRO A 112 -4.24 17.57 7.18
CA PRO A 112 -4.60 16.40 7.96
C PRO A 112 -4.84 15.17 7.08
N LEU A 113 -4.58 13.99 7.64
CA LEU A 113 -4.83 12.69 7.01
C LEU A 113 -5.56 11.75 7.98
N THR A 114 -6.68 11.18 7.55
CA THR A 114 -7.43 10.19 8.33
C THR A 114 -6.80 8.81 8.20
N LEU A 115 -6.54 8.17 9.34
CA LEU A 115 -6.25 6.74 9.43
C LEU A 115 -7.58 5.98 9.51
N PHE A 116 -7.74 5.00 8.64
CA PHE A 116 -8.94 4.16 8.58
C PHE A 116 -8.69 2.77 9.15
N TRP A 117 -9.73 2.16 9.72
CA TRP A 117 -9.79 0.74 10.03
C TRP A 117 -10.66 0.04 8.98
N ILE A 118 -10.13 -0.99 8.33
CA ILE A 118 -10.87 -1.81 7.37
C ILE A 118 -11.89 -2.69 8.12
N GLU A 119 -13.18 -2.53 7.84
CA GLU A 119 -14.25 -3.32 8.47
C GLU A 119 -14.41 -4.70 7.79
N ALA A 120 -13.40 -5.54 7.93
CA ALA A 120 -13.42 -6.94 7.54
C ALA A 120 -12.93 -7.82 8.71
N TYR A 121 -13.15 -9.14 8.64
CA TYR A 121 -12.76 -10.07 9.71
C TYR A 121 -11.28 -9.93 10.13
N GLY A 122 -10.37 -9.78 9.15
CA GLY A 122 -8.94 -9.58 9.43
C GLY A 122 -8.59 -8.19 9.99
N GLY A 123 -9.35 -7.16 9.60
CA GLY A 123 -9.10 -5.78 9.99
C GLY A 123 -7.72 -5.24 9.57
N GLY A 124 -7.51 -3.94 9.76
CA GLY A 124 -6.21 -3.33 9.51
C GLY A 124 -6.26 -1.81 9.39
N ILE A 125 -5.13 -1.17 9.66
CA ILE A 125 -4.93 0.25 9.39
C ILE A 125 -4.73 0.44 7.90
N PHE A 126 -5.47 1.38 7.35
CA PHE A 126 -5.39 1.80 5.96
C PHE A 126 -5.19 3.31 5.89
N LEU A 127 -4.20 3.75 5.14
CA LEU A 127 -3.88 5.15 4.93
C LEU A 127 -3.64 5.43 3.44
N PRO A 128 -4.73 5.56 2.65
CA PRO A 128 -4.64 6.03 1.28
C PRO A 128 -4.53 7.56 1.28
N PHE A 129 -3.80 8.11 0.33
CA PHE A 129 -3.70 9.55 0.17
C PHE A 129 -3.44 9.93 -1.28
N ARG A 130 -3.77 11.18 -1.61
CA ARG A 130 -3.33 11.85 -2.84
C ARG A 130 -2.67 13.15 -2.43
N ASP A 131 -1.59 13.53 -3.07
CA ASP A 131 -0.85 14.76 -2.78
C ASP A 131 -0.58 15.55 -4.06
N GLY A 132 0.06 16.73 -3.97
CA GLY A 132 0.31 17.63 -5.10
C GLY A 132 1.14 17.06 -6.26
N THR A 133 1.75 15.89 -6.10
CA THR A 133 2.50 15.18 -7.15
C THR A 133 1.63 14.29 -8.06
N TYR A 134 0.35 14.12 -7.74
CA TYR A 134 -0.55 13.19 -8.42
C TYR A 134 -0.69 13.48 -9.92
N GLY A 135 -0.68 12.43 -10.74
CA GLY A 135 -0.91 12.49 -12.19
C GLY A 135 0.23 13.11 -13.00
N SER A 136 1.24 13.69 -12.35
CA SER A 136 2.42 14.25 -13.00
C SER A 136 3.70 13.49 -12.66
N MET A 137 3.88 13.13 -11.39
CA MET A 137 5.04 12.35 -10.93
C MET A 137 4.64 11.05 -10.24
N THR A 138 3.46 11.00 -9.63
CA THR A 138 2.93 9.84 -8.91
C THR A 138 1.59 9.37 -9.48
N TYR A 139 1.17 8.16 -9.13
CA TYR A 139 -0.05 7.56 -9.67
C TYR A 139 -1.28 8.46 -9.45
N GLY A 140 -2.05 8.68 -10.52
CA GLY A 140 -3.12 9.70 -10.54
C GLY A 140 -4.27 9.44 -9.56
N ALA A 141 -4.50 8.18 -9.18
CA ALA A 141 -5.56 7.79 -8.26
C ALA A 141 -5.14 7.84 -6.78
N GLY A 142 -3.86 8.13 -6.50
CA GLY A 142 -3.29 8.21 -5.16
C GLY A 142 -2.34 7.05 -4.82
N ARG A 143 -1.73 7.14 -3.65
CA ARG A 143 -0.77 6.16 -3.11
C ARG A 143 -1.22 5.72 -1.73
N TYR A 144 -0.63 4.65 -1.23
CA TYR A 144 -0.86 4.17 0.14
C TYR A 144 0.40 4.36 0.96
N LEU A 145 0.21 4.74 2.22
CA LEU A 145 1.26 4.72 3.22
C LEU A 145 1.15 3.49 4.13
N ALA A 146 -0.04 2.92 4.25
CA ALA A 146 -0.29 1.64 4.92
C ALA A 146 -1.55 0.96 4.38
N ASP A 147 -1.50 -0.37 4.30
CA ASP A 147 -2.57 -1.34 4.12
C ASP A 147 -2.20 -2.61 4.94
N THR A 148 -2.39 -2.54 6.27
CA THR A 148 -1.80 -3.55 7.16
C THR A 148 -2.46 -4.92 7.02
N VAL A 149 -3.70 -5.01 6.53
CA VAL A 149 -4.32 -6.32 6.22
C VAL A 149 -3.56 -7.05 5.10
N LYS A 150 -2.77 -6.31 4.30
CA LYS A 150 -1.87 -6.84 3.27
C LYS A 150 -0.40 -6.86 3.68
N GLY A 151 -0.09 -6.72 4.98
CA GLY A 151 1.25 -6.96 5.50
C GLY A 151 2.15 -5.73 5.65
N THR A 152 1.68 -4.52 5.38
CA THR A 152 2.55 -3.31 5.44
C THR A 152 2.72 -2.77 6.86
N PHE A 153 3.19 -3.60 7.78
CA PHE A 153 3.35 -3.25 9.20
C PHE A 153 4.67 -2.52 9.48
N GLY A 154 4.72 -1.72 10.55
CA GLY A 154 5.99 -1.29 11.17
C GLY A 154 6.84 -0.27 10.39
N ARG A 155 6.49 0.05 9.14
CA ARG A 155 7.13 1.09 8.31
C ARG A 155 6.05 1.95 7.63
N GLY A 156 6.42 3.16 7.24
CA GLY A 156 5.48 4.15 6.70
C GLY A 156 4.56 4.75 7.76
N VAL A 157 3.84 3.92 8.53
CA VAL A 157 2.99 4.33 9.65
C VAL A 157 3.41 3.62 10.93
N VAL A 158 3.85 4.38 11.94
CA VAL A 158 4.22 3.84 13.26
C VAL A 158 3.50 4.63 14.34
N LEU A 159 2.62 3.96 15.10
CA LEU A 159 1.95 4.58 16.25
C LEU A 159 2.97 4.84 17.36
N LEU A 160 2.91 6.02 17.95
CA LEU A 160 3.79 6.46 19.03
C LEU A 160 2.97 6.65 20.32
N PRO A 161 3.64 6.66 21.49
CA PRO A 161 2.97 7.02 22.74
C PRO A 161 2.36 8.43 22.70
N GLY A 162 1.29 8.62 23.48
CA GLY A 162 0.65 9.92 23.69
C GLY A 162 -0.16 10.43 22.50
N ASP A 163 -0.92 9.56 21.85
CA ASP A 163 -1.79 9.88 20.70
C ASP A 163 -1.03 10.58 19.57
N ARG A 164 0.10 9.99 19.16
CA ARG A 164 0.88 10.48 18.03
C ARG A 164 1.17 9.36 17.05
N VAL A 165 1.53 9.74 15.83
CA VAL A 165 1.94 8.82 14.78
C VAL A 165 3.17 9.36 14.07
N ARG A 166 4.12 8.49 13.76
CA ARG A 166 5.19 8.77 12.81
C ARG A 166 4.74 8.33 11.42
N LEU A 167 4.77 9.25 10.47
CA LEU A 167 4.51 9.01 9.06
C LEU A 167 5.81 9.20 8.28
N ASP A 168 6.21 8.18 7.53
CA ASP A 168 7.41 8.19 6.69
C ASP A 168 7.05 7.92 5.24
N PHE A 169 6.83 8.99 4.48
CA PHE A 169 6.37 8.91 3.10
C PHE A 169 7.44 8.34 2.14
N ASN A 170 8.67 8.08 2.58
CA ASN A 170 9.64 7.35 1.76
C ASN A 170 9.21 5.91 1.48
N TYR A 171 8.27 5.38 2.28
CA TYR A 171 7.62 4.09 2.10
C TYR A 171 6.27 4.18 1.39
N ALA A 172 5.84 5.36 0.94
CA ALA A 172 4.60 5.48 0.17
C ALA A 172 4.71 4.68 -1.13
N TYR A 173 3.68 3.90 -1.43
CA TYR A 173 3.68 2.96 -2.55
C TYR A 173 2.40 3.05 -3.37
N ASN A 174 2.48 2.66 -4.63
CA ASN A 174 1.36 2.61 -5.54
C ASN A 174 0.48 1.37 -5.26
N PRO A 175 -0.86 1.49 -5.38
CA PRO A 175 -1.75 0.33 -5.37
C PRO A 175 -1.48 -0.60 -6.56
N SER A 176 -1.92 -1.87 -6.47
CA SER A 176 -1.72 -2.85 -7.56
C SER A 176 -2.31 -2.38 -8.90
N CYS A 177 -3.42 -1.62 -8.88
CA CYS A 177 -4.06 -1.06 -10.07
C CYS A 177 -3.23 0.03 -10.78
N ALA A 178 -2.14 0.51 -10.17
CA ALA A 178 -1.20 1.41 -10.84
C ALA A 178 -0.30 0.69 -11.85
N TYR A 179 -0.19 -0.63 -11.73
CA TYR A 179 0.66 -1.48 -12.58
C TYR A 179 -0.16 -2.20 -13.65
N ASP A 180 -1.35 -2.69 -13.29
CA ASP A 180 -2.20 -3.52 -14.13
C ASP A 180 -3.70 -3.28 -13.81
N ASP A 181 -4.48 -2.96 -14.83
CA ASP A 181 -5.92 -2.66 -14.73
C ASP A 181 -6.78 -3.86 -14.31
N ARG A 182 -6.22 -5.08 -14.28
CA ARG A 182 -6.93 -6.25 -13.74
C ARG A 182 -7.26 -6.12 -12.25
N TRP A 183 -6.58 -5.22 -11.55
CA TRP A 183 -6.80 -4.97 -10.13
C TRP A 183 -7.72 -3.78 -9.91
N ALA A 184 -8.67 -3.95 -9.01
CA ALA A 184 -9.48 -2.87 -8.47
C ALA A 184 -8.95 -2.48 -7.09
N CYS A 185 -8.73 -1.20 -6.82
CA CYS A 185 -8.15 -0.73 -5.56
C CYS A 185 -8.91 0.47 -5.00
N PRO A 186 -9.03 0.60 -3.67
CA PRO A 186 -9.67 1.76 -3.05
C PRO A 186 -8.95 3.07 -3.39
N LEU A 187 -9.69 4.05 -3.89
CA LEU A 187 -9.13 5.37 -4.18
C LEU A 187 -8.95 6.20 -2.90
N ALA A 188 -8.03 7.18 -2.94
CA ALA A 188 -7.90 8.13 -1.85
C ALA A 188 -9.17 8.99 -1.72
N PRO A 189 -9.87 8.96 -0.55
CA PRO A 189 -11.06 9.76 -0.33
C PRO A 189 -10.70 11.24 -0.21
N ASP A 190 -11.70 12.12 -0.39
CA ASP A 190 -11.50 13.57 -0.38
C ASP A 190 -10.80 14.08 0.88
N GLU A 191 -11.09 13.47 2.04
CA GLU A 191 -10.48 13.84 3.32
C GLU A 191 -8.97 13.51 3.44
N ASN A 192 -8.44 12.69 2.52
CA ASN A 192 -7.01 12.36 2.42
C ASN A 192 -6.38 12.91 1.13
N ARG A 193 -6.91 14.01 0.59
CA ARG A 193 -6.33 14.73 -0.54
C ARG A 193 -5.60 15.97 -0.04
N LEU A 194 -4.28 15.96 -0.18
CA LEU A 194 -3.40 17.07 0.14
C LEU A 194 -3.10 17.88 -1.13
N THR A 195 -2.96 19.19 -0.98
CA THR A 195 -2.52 20.07 -2.07
C THR A 195 -1.00 20.16 -2.17
N ALA A 196 -0.30 20.02 -1.05
CA ALA A 196 1.16 20.09 -1.01
C ALA A 196 1.78 18.87 -1.70
N PRO A 197 2.89 19.04 -2.44
CA PRO A 197 3.61 17.92 -3.04
C PRO A 197 4.39 17.14 -1.97
N ILE A 198 4.27 15.80 -2.01
CA ILE A 198 5.09 14.90 -1.20
C ILE A 198 6.02 14.11 -2.13
N GLU A 199 7.20 14.67 -2.36
CA GLU A 199 8.28 14.10 -3.19
C GLU A 199 9.07 13.04 -2.41
N ALA A 200 8.42 11.93 -2.10
CA ALA A 200 8.98 10.77 -1.42
C ALA A 200 8.22 9.50 -1.83
N GLY A 201 8.86 8.33 -1.77
CA GLY A 201 8.23 7.06 -2.10
C GLY A 201 8.20 6.74 -3.60
N GLU A 202 7.28 5.87 -4.01
CA GLU A 202 7.13 5.43 -5.40
C GLU A 202 6.64 6.56 -6.32
N LEU A 203 7.24 6.62 -7.51
CA LEU A 203 6.81 7.41 -8.66
C LEU A 203 5.77 6.64 -9.47
N THR A 204 5.17 7.30 -10.47
CA THR A 204 4.31 6.63 -11.45
C THR A 204 5.06 5.49 -12.14
N TYR A 205 4.36 4.40 -12.46
CA TYR A 205 4.95 3.26 -13.17
C TYR A 205 4.84 3.46 -14.68
N HIS A 206 3.66 3.82 -15.16
CA HIS A 206 3.38 4.26 -16.53
C HIS A 206 3.63 5.77 -16.71
#